data_AF-A0A965ZE70-F1
#
_entry.id   AF-A0A965ZE70-F1
#
_cell.length_a   1.000
_cell.length_b   1.000
_cell.length_c   1.000
_cell.angle_alpha   90.00
_cell.angle_beta   90.00
_cell.angle_gamma   90.00
#
_symmetry.space_group_name_H-M   'P 1'
#
loop_
_entity.id
_entity.type
_entity.pdbx_description
1 polymer ?
#
loop_
_entity_poly.entity_id
_entity_poly.type
_entity_poly.pdbx_seq_one_letter_code
_entity_poly.pdbx_strand_id
1 'polypeptide(L)'
;MEDYKKKLGGLADKLKKDPPKTPIQEVHPVKSVEEAKETEAQLNVWIPKSLLKKVKGYGLDHDLSLKEINILALQSFLEHNVKTSVEHNA
;
A
#
# COMPACT_ATOMS: atom_id res chain seq x y z
N MET A 1 -34.07 -56.01 12.94
CA MET A 1 -34.88 -54.77 12.93
C MET A 1 -34.71 -53.91 14.19
N GLU A 2 -34.33 -54.50 15.33
CA GLU A 2 -34.03 -53.79 16.60
C GLU A 2 -32.91 -52.73 16.46
N ASP A 3 -31.83 -53.03 15.72
CA ASP A 3 -30.69 -52.14 15.56
C ASP A 3 -30.98 -50.84 14.80
N TYR A 4 -31.98 -50.86 13.92
CA TYR A 4 -32.37 -49.70 13.12
C TYR A 4 -33.10 -48.66 13.96
N LYS A 5 -34.03 -49.12 14.82
CA LYS A 5 -34.76 -48.24 15.75
C LYS A 5 -33.82 -47.61 16.78
N LYS A 6 -32.81 -48.35 17.23
CA LYS A 6 -31.79 -47.84 18.17
C LYS A 6 -30.91 -46.74 17.55
N LYS A 7 -30.56 -46.87 16.27
CA LYS A 7 -29.80 -45.84 15.52
C LYS A 7 -30.61 -44.57 15.26
N LEU A 8 -31.91 -44.70 15.00
CA LEU A 8 -32.83 -43.56 14.84
C LEU A 8 -33.03 -42.77 16.14
N GLY A 9 -33.20 -43.46 17.28
CA GLY A 9 -33.30 -42.82 18.59
C GLY A 9 -32.04 -42.04 18.95
N GLY A 10 -30.86 -42.64 18.72
CA GLY A 10 -29.57 -41.98 18.98
C GLY A 10 -29.29 -40.76 18.08
N LEU A 11 -29.86 -40.71 16.87
CA LEU A 11 -29.78 -39.56 15.97
C LEU A 11 -30.69 -38.42 16.44
N ALA A 12 -31.92 -38.74 16.85
CA ALA A 12 -32.87 -37.75 17.37
C ALA A 12 -32.37 -37.09 18.67
N ASP A 13 -31.71 -37.86 19.54
CA ASP A 13 -31.13 -37.35 20.78
C ASP A 13 -29.91 -36.45 20.53
N LYS A 14 -29.10 -36.73 19.51
CA LYS A 14 -27.97 -35.86 19.10
C LYS A 14 -28.47 -34.55 18.49
N LEU A 15 -29.50 -34.61 17.64
CA LEU A 15 -30.07 -33.41 17.00
C LEU A 15 -30.70 -32.42 17.99
N LYS A 16 -31.20 -32.93 19.13
CA LYS A 16 -31.82 -32.09 20.18
C LYS A 16 -30.81 -31.47 21.14
N LYS A 17 -29.66 -32.12 21.34
CA LYS A 17 -28.66 -31.70 22.34
C LYS A 17 -27.59 -30.78 21.75
N ASP A 18 -27.23 -30.98 20.49
CA ASP A 18 -26.18 -30.19 19.85
C ASP A 18 -26.80 -29.06 19.01
N PRO A 19 -26.59 -27.78 19.37
CA PRO A 19 -27.01 -26.68 18.51
C PRO A 19 -26.29 -26.78 17.16
N PRO A 20 -26.97 -26.55 16.03
CA PRO A 20 -26.36 -26.64 14.71
C PRO A 20 -25.21 -25.63 14.61
N LYS A 21 -23.99 -26.15 14.57
CA LYS A 21 -22.78 -25.35 14.40
C LYS A 21 -22.73 -24.89 12.94
N THR A 22 -23.28 -23.71 12.66
CA THR A 22 -23.16 -23.10 11.35
C THR A 22 -21.67 -22.91 11.04
N PRO A 23 -21.16 -23.32 9.86
CA PRO A 23 -19.81 -23.01 9.46
C PRO A 23 -19.66 -21.49 9.39
N ILE A 24 -19.08 -20.89 10.43
CA ILE A 24 -18.76 -19.47 10.42
C ILE A 24 -17.53 -19.33 9.53
N GLN A 25 -17.66 -18.58 8.43
CA GLN A 25 -16.54 -18.33 7.54
C GLN A 25 -15.68 -17.23 8.18
N GLU A 26 -14.55 -17.62 8.75
CA GLU A 26 -13.54 -16.67 9.22
C GLU A 26 -12.85 -16.03 8.00
N VAL A 27 -13.07 -14.73 7.80
CA VAL A 27 -12.39 -13.96 6.75
C VAL A 27 -11.16 -13.28 7.35
N HIS A 28 -9.98 -13.63 6.83
CA HIS A 28 -8.75 -12.92 7.17
C HIS A 28 -8.54 -11.76 6.19
N PRO A 29 -8.19 -10.56 6.68
CA PRO A 29 -7.80 -9.46 5.81
C PRO A 29 -6.66 -9.91 4.88
N VAL A 30 -6.81 -9.65 3.58
CA VAL A 30 -5.72 -9.84 2.63
C VAL A 30 -4.61 -8.89 3.05
N LYS A 31 -3.45 -9.42 3.46
CA LYS A 31 -2.27 -8.61 3.74
C LYS A 31 -1.93 -7.88 2.44
N SER A 32 -2.10 -6.56 2.43
CA SER A 32 -1.58 -5.73 1.35
C SER A 32 -0.09 -6.01 1.27
N VAL A 33 0.36 -6.46 0.10
CA VAL A 33 1.79 -6.52 -0.19
C VAL A 33 2.26 -5.07 -0.17
N GLU A 34 2.87 -4.65 0.93
CA GLU A 34 3.58 -3.39 0.99
C GLU A 34 4.74 -3.52 0.01
N GLU A 35 4.61 -2.89 -1.17
CA GLU A 35 5.76 -2.58 -2.00
C GLU A 35 6.80 -1.93 -1.09
N ALA A 36 8.03 -2.45 -1.13
CA ALA A 36 9.13 -1.95 -0.32
C ALA A 36 9.39 -0.49 -0.68
N LYS A 37 8.72 0.43 0.03
CA LYS A 37 8.97 1.86 -0.08
C LYS A 37 10.42 2.07 0.31
N GLU A 38 11.20 2.63 -0.61
CA GLU A 38 12.57 3.03 -0.31
C GLU A 38 12.57 3.90 0.96
N THR A 39 13.60 3.75 1.78
CA THR A 39 13.70 4.50 3.04
C THR A 39 13.74 5.99 2.73
N GLU A 40 12.66 6.69 3.06
CA GLU A 40 12.55 8.14 2.83
C GLU A 40 13.52 8.90 3.74
N ALA A 41 14.32 9.80 3.16
CA ALA A 41 15.18 10.72 3.90
C ALA A 41 14.57 12.13 3.92
N GLN A 42 14.71 12.85 5.04
CA GLN A 42 14.25 14.22 5.16
C GLN A 42 15.26 15.20 4.55
N LEU A 43 14.81 16.04 3.63
CA LEU A 43 15.59 17.11 3.04
C LEU A 43 15.09 18.47 3.54
N ASN A 44 15.92 19.18 4.32
CA ASN A 44 15.62 20.52 4.82
C ASN A 44 16.44 21.55 4.05
N VAL A 45 15.78 22.47 3.32
CA VAL A 45 16.44 23.47 2.48
C VAL A 45 15.80 24.84 2.68
N TRP A 46 16.66 25.87 2.76
CA TRP A 46 16.24 27.26 2.70
C TRP A 46 16.16 27.71 1.25
N ILE A 47 14.96 28.10 0.80
CA ILE A 47 14.74 28.61 -0.56
C ILE A 47 14.06 29.98 -0.56
N PRO A 48 14.26 30.82 -1.59
CA PRO A 48 13.55 32.08 -1.72
C PRO A 48 12.03 31.88 -1.71
N LYS A 49 11.31 32.74 -0.97
CA LYS A 49 9.84 32.68 -0.88
C LYS A 49 9.15 32.81 -2.23
N SER A 50 9.75 33.57 -3.15
CA SER A 50 9.26 33.72 -4.53
C SER A 50 9.29 32.40 -5.30
N LEU A 51 10.36 31.61 -5.13
CA LEU A 51 10.50 30.31 -5.77
C LEU A 51 9.50 29.30 -5.20
N LEU A 52 9.36 29.25 -3.88
CA LEU A 52 8.38 28.36 -3.23
C LEU A 52 6.94 28.61 -3.72
N LYS A 53 6.56 29.88 -3.92
CA LYS A 53 5.23 30.22 -4.47
C LYS A 53 5.04 29.69 -5.88
N LYS A 54 6.06 29.81 -6.75
CA LYS A 54 6.01 29.29 -8.12
C LYS A 54 5.87 27.78 -8.16
N VAL A 55 6.67 27.07 -7.35
CA VAL A 55 6.62 25.60 -7.26
C VAL A 55 5.26 25.13 -6.76
N LYS A 56 4.69 25.80 -5.76
CA LYS A 56 3.33 25.50 -5.28
C LYS A 56 2.26 25.76 -6.35
N GLY A 57 2.35 26.86 -7.08
CA GLY A 57 1.44 27.14 -8.19
C GLY A 57 1.49 26.06 -9.25
N TYR A 58 2.69 25.68 -9.68
CA TYR A 58 2.89 24.59 -10.64
C TYR A 58 2.30 23.26 -10.16
N GLY A 59 2.45 22.94 -8.87
CA GLY A 59 1.86 21.73 -8.29
C GLY A 59 0.34 21.73 -8.29
N LEU A 60 -0.30 22.89 -8.12
CA LEU A 60 -1.76 23.03 -8.24
C LEU A 60 -2.22 22.87 -9.69
N ASP A 61 -1.47 23.38 -10.65
CA ASP A 61 -1.84 23.34 -12.07
C ASP A 61 -1.72 21.92 -12.67
N HIS A 62 -0.85 21.07 -12.11
CA HIS A 62 -0.50 19.75 -12.66
C HIS A 62 -0.88 18.58 -11.73
N ASP A 63 -1.62 18.85 -10.65
CA ASP A 63 -2.00 17.86 -9.62
C ASP A 63 -0.78 17.08 -9.06
N LEU A 64 0.35 17.77 -8.85
CA LEU A 64 1.58 17.19 -8.32
C LEU A 64 1.87 17.67 -6.89
N SER A 65 2.32 16.75 -6.05
CA SER A 65 2.80 17.09 -4.72
C SER A 65 4.15 17.81 -4.77
N LEU A 66 4.42 18.64 -3.76
CA LEU A 66 5.71 19.31 -3.62
C LEU A 66 6.88 18.31 -3.55
N LYS A 67 6.64 17.12 -2.98
CA LYS A 67 7.63 16.05 -2.90
C LYS A 67 7.98 15.52 -4.29
N GLU A 68 7.00 15.20 -5.11
CA GLU A 68 7.21 14.70 -6.47
C GLU A 68 7.94 15.72 -7.34
N ILE A 69 7.54 16.99 -7.26
CA ILE A 69 8.22 18.07 -8.01
C ILE A 69 9.69 18.17 -7.61
N ASN A 70 9.99 18.10 -6.32
CA ASN A 70 11.38 18.14 -5.85
C ASN A 70 12.17 16.91 -6.32
N ILE A 71 11.59 15.71 -6.28
CA ILE A 71 12.26 14.49 -6.75
C ILE A 71 12.58 14.61 -8.24
N LEU A 72 11.60 15.00 -9.07
CA LEU A 72 11.78 15.16 -10.51
C LEU A 72 12.84 16.22 -10.83
N ALA A 73 12.83 17.36 -10.14
CA ALA A 73 13.81 18.41 -10.34
C ALA A 73 15.23 17.96 -9.98
N LEU A 74 15.39 17.23 -8.86
CA LEU A 74 16.69 16.73 -8.42
C LEU A 74 17.21 15.63 -9.36
N GLN A 75 16.36 14.70 -9.78
CA GLN A 75 16.72 13.66 -10.76
C GLN A 75 17.15 14.28 -12.08
N SER A 76 16.33 15.19 -12.63
CA SER A 76 16.65 15.91 -13.85
C SER A 76 17.97 16.67 -13.74
N PHE A 77 18.18 17.40 -12.65
CA PHE A 77 19.42 18.13 -12.42
C PHE A 77 20.63 17.19 -12.42
N LEU A 78 20.57 16.06 -11.71
CA LEU A 78 21.66 15.10 -11.66
C LEU A 78 21.93 14.47 -13.04
N GLU A 79 20.89 14.04 -13.75
CA GLU A 79 21.02 13.46 -15.09
C GLU A 79 21.66 14.43 -16.09
N HIS A 80 21.24 15.70 -16.08
CA HIS A 80 21.81 16.71 -16.97
C HIS A 80 23.29 16.96 -16.66
N ASN A 81 23.67 17.07 -15.39
CA ASN A 81 25.06 17.34 -15.02
C ASN A 81 25.97 16.12 -15.20
N VAL A 82 25.46 14.90 -15.04
CA VAL A 82 26.21 13.67 -15.34
C VAL A 82 26.53 13.61 -16.84
N LYS A 83 25.57 13.91 -17.72
CA LYS A 83 25.80 13.95 -19.19
C LYS A 83 26.89 14.96 -19.57
N THR A 84 26.83 16.18 -19.03
CA THR A 84 27.84 17.22 -19.29
C THR A 84 29.23 16.84 -18.78
N SER A 85 29.33 16.08 -17.69
CA SER A 85 30.61 15.62 -17.16
C SER A 85 31.28 14.53 -18.03
N VAL A 86 30.49 13.77 -18.79
CA VAL A 86 31.00 12.76 -19.72
C VAL A 86 31.49 13.41 -21.02
N GLU A 87 30.78 14.43 -21.52
CA GLU A 87 31.18 15.19 -22.71
C GLU A 87 32.42 16.06 -22.51
N HIS A 88 32.72 16.49 -21.28
CA HIS A 88 33.92 17.27 -20.97
C HIS A 88 35.18 16.40 -20.75
N ASN A 89 35.01 15.09 -20.53
CA ASN A 89 36.11 14.15 -20.27
C ASN A 89 36.38 13.20 -21.47
N ALA A 90 35.74 13.43 -22.61
CA ALA A 90 35.95 12.71 -23.88
C ALA A 90 36.60 13.63 -24.91
#